data_AF-A0A7C6ZQK6-F1
#
_entry.id   AF-A0A7C6ZQK6-F1
#
_cell.length_a   1.000
_cell.length_b   1.000
_cell.length_c   1.000
_cell.angle_alpha   90.00
_cell.angle_beta   90.00
_cell.angle_gamma   90.00
#
_symmetry.space_group_name_H-M   'P 1'
#
loop_
_entity.id
_entity.type
_entity.pdbx_description
1 polymer ?
#
loop_
_entity_poly.entity_id
_entity_poly.type
_entity_poly.pdbx_seq_one_letter_code
_entity_poly.pdbx_strand_id
1 'polypeptide(L)'
;MSRTSTANDAALASDPAQMVNVVLEIERPPADELAAYPRDERYRRLRANTEAHRRQLKGWIDMQRLTDQVALLSPATGFNLLFVKCTPNAAQALAHAPGVVEVMYTDDAAELQQRH
;
A
#
# COMPACT_ATOMS: atom_id res chain seq x y z
N MET A 1 -34.53 -33.95 15.63
CA MET A 1 -34.93 -32.51 15.65
C MET A 1 -34.03 -31.81 16.65
N SER A 2 -33.41 -30.66 16.47
CA SER A 2 -33.06 -29.82 15.34
C SER A 2 -31.89 -28.96 15.86
N ARG A 3 -31.00 -28.58 14.95
CA ARG A 3 -29.76 -27.84 15.22
C ARG A 3 -30.07 -26.45 15.78
N THR A 4 -29.20 -25.93 16.65
CA THR A 4 -28.95 -24.50 16.69
C THR A 4 -27.46 -24.30 16.92
N SER A 5 -26.74 -24.34 15.78
CA SER A 5 -25.38 -23.86 15.63
C SER A 5 -25.39 -22.37 15.96
N THR A 6 -24.71 -21.97 17.02
CA THR A 6 -24.47 -20.57 17.34
C THR A 6 -23.76 -19.94 16.14
N ALA A 7 -24.43 -18.98 15.52
CA ALA A 7 -23.89 -18.20 14.42
C ALA A 7 -22.63 -17.49 14.92
N ASN A 8 -21.51 -17.90 14.32
CA ASN A 8 -20.19 -17.35 14.50
C ASN A 8 -20.13 -16.01 13.74
N ASP A 9 -20.82 -15.01 14.29
CA ASP A 9 -20.81 -13.63 13.78
C ASP A 9 -19.77 -12.82 14.55
N ALA A 10 -18.54 -13.34 14.59
CA ALA A 10 -17.39 -12.57 15.02
C ALA A 10 -17.01 -11.66 13.85
N ALA A 11 -17.76 -10.57 13.69
CA ALA A 11 -17.31 -9.41 12.95
C ALA A 11 -15.90 -9.09 13.48
N LEU A 12 -14.90 -9.29 12.62
CA LEU A 12 -13.49 -9.02 12.87
C LEU A 12 -13.33 -7.53 13.17
N ALA A 13 -13.60 -7.13 14.42
CA ALA A 13 -13.05 -5.93 14.99
C ALA A 13 -11.53 -6.14 14.99
N SER A 14 -10.88 -5.79 13.88
CA SER A 14 -9.42 -5.81 13.78
C SER A 14 -8.91 -4.99 14.95
N ASP A 15 -8.15 -5.64 15.82
CA ASP A 15 -7.45 -4.96 16.90
C ASP A 15 -6.63 -3.82 16.26
N PRO A 16 -6.84 -2.55 16.64
CA PRO A 16 -6.05 -1.44 16.09
C PRO A 16 -4.54 -1.61 16.33
N ALA A 17 -4.13 -2.52 17.23
CA ALA A 17 -2.74 -2.91 17.41
C ALA A 17 -2.20 -3.87 16.33
N GLN A 18 -3.06 -4.59 15.60
CA GLN A 18 -2.64 -5.51 14.56
C GLN A 18 -2.26 -4.75 13.30
N MET A 19 -0.97 -4.64 13.05
CA MET A 19 -0.42 -4.11 11.80
C MET A 19 -0.18 -5.24 10.81
N VAL A 20 -0.47 -4.99 9.53
CA VAL A 20 -0.17 -5.84 8.40
C VAL A 20 0.80 -5.13 7.45
N ASN A 21 1.51 -5.92 6.65
CA ASN A 21 2.32 -5.40 5.56
C ASN A 21 1.59 -5.61 4.24
N VAL A 22 1.54 -4.55 3.45
CA VAL A 22 0.95 -4.57 2.11
C VAL A 22 1.90 -3.94 1.11
N VAL A 23 1.80 -4.40 -0.13
CA VAL A 23 2.42 -3.77 -1.29
C VAL A 23 1.30 -3.09 -2.06
N LEU A 24 1.46 -1.78 -2.27
CA LEU A 24 0.61 -1.00 -3.15
C LEU A 24 1.24 -0.98 -4.53
N GLU A 25 0.51 -1.46 -5.54
CA GLU A 25 0.79 -1.08 -6.92
C GLU A 25 0.14 0.27 -7.21
N ILE A 26 0.91 1.19 -7.78
CA ILE A 26 0.42 2.51 -8.16
C ILE A 26 0.39 2.66 -9.68
N GLU A 27 -0.43 3.60 -10.14
CA GLU A 27 -0.56 3.91 -11.55
C GLU A 27 0.80 4.24 -12.15
N ARG A 28 1.07 3.58 -13.28
CA ARG A 28 2.31 3.71 -14.03
C ARG A 28 2.06 4.52 -15.30
N PRO A 29 2.99 5.42 -15.69
CA PRO A 29 2.89 6.06 -16.99
C PRO A 29 2.81 5.03 -18.12
N PRO A 30 2.04 5.32 -19.18
CA PRO A 30 1.87 4.43 -20.33
C PRO A 30 3.21 3.95 -20.91
N ALA A 31 3.23 2.71 -21.40
CA ALA A 31 4.46 2.09 -21.88
C ALA A 31 5.04 2.77 -23.13
N ASP A 32 4.17 3.29 -24.00
CA ASP A 32 4.50 4.08 -25.19
C ASP A 32 5.16 5.42 -24.84
N GLU A 33 4.64 6.12 -23.81
CA GLU A 33 5.28 7.33 -23.28
C GLU A 33 6.70 7.02 -22.78
N LEU A 34 6.85 5.91 -22.03
CA LEU A 34 8.14 5.50 -21.47
C LEU A 34 9.13 4.98 -22.52
N ALA A 35 8.63 4.43 -23.64
CA ALA A 35 9.44 3.87 -24.72
C ALA A 35 10.25 4.95 -25.46
N ALA A 36 9.77 6.20 -25.46
CA ALA A 36 10.45 7.33 -26.07
C ALA A 36 11.78 7.71 -25.38
N TYR A 37 12.02 7.21 -24.16
CA TYR A 37 13.17 7.58 -23.34
C TYR A 37 14.23 6.48 -23.25
N PRO A 38 15.52 6.86 -23.16
CA PRO A 38 16.59 5.94 -22.80
C PRO A 38 16.38 5.40 -21.37
N ARG A 39 17.03 4.27 -21.06
CA ARG A 39 16.81 3.52 -19.82
C ARG A 39 16.90 4.36 -18.54
N ASP A 40 17.94 5.17 -18.41
CA ASP A 40 18.19 5.95 -17.18
C ASP A 40 17.12 7.03 -16.99
N GLU A 41 16.72 7.69 -18.07
CA GLU A 41 15.66 8.69 -18.05
C GLU A 41 14.30 8.05 -17.76
N ARG A 42 14.03 6.87 -18.32
CA ARG A 42 12.84 6.08 -18.01
C ARG A 42 12.76 5.76 -16.51
N TYR A 43 13.87 5.34 -15.91
CA TYR A 43 13.92 5.05 -14.47
C TYR A 43 13.68 6.31 -13.64
N ARG A 44 14.28 7.45 -14.02
CA ARG A 44 14.04 8.74 -13.34
C ARG A 44 12.57 9.13 -13.37
N ARG A 45 11.92 8.99 -14.54
CA ARG A 45 10.48 9.28 -14.71
C ARG A 45 9.60 8.37 -13.89
N LEU A 46 9.88 7.06 -13.89
CA LEU A 46 9.16 6.11 -13.06
C LEU A 46 9.29 6.44 -11.56
N ARG A 47 10.50 6.77 -11.10
CA ARG A 47 10.72 7.17 -9.70
C ARG A 47 9.99 8.48 -9.38
N ALA A 48 10.02 9.46 -10.27
CA ALA A 48 9.33 10.74 -10.08
C ALA A 48 7.81 10.55 -10.03
N ASN A 49 7.26 9.70 -10.88
CA ASN A 49 5.86 9.31 -10.87
C ASN A 49 5.48 8.67 -9.52
N THR A 50 6.27 7.70 -9.05
CA THR A 50 6.04 7.05 -7.76
C THR A 50 6.11 8.03 -6.60
N GLU A 51 7.04 8.99 -6.63
CA GLU A 51 7.14 10.01 -5.58
C GLU A 51 5.95 10.99 -5.61
N ALA A 52 5.44 11.33 -6.80
CA ALA A 52 4.23 12.14 -6.93
C ALA A 52 3.01 11.43 -6.30
N HIS A 53 2.79 10.17 -6.66
CA HIS A 53 1.72 9.34 -6.09
C HIS A 53 1.88 9.18 -4.59
N ARG A 54 3.10 8.92 -4.10
CA ARG A 54 3.39 8.82 -2.67
C ARG A 54 3.02 10.10 -1.91
N ARG A 55 3.32 11.29 -2.46
CA ARG A 55 2.93 12.56 -1.84
C ARG A 55 1.42 12.75 -1.82
N GLN A 56 0.74 12.44 -2.92
CA GLN A 56 -0.72 12.49 -2.99
C GLN A 56 -1.36 11.53 -1.99
N LEU A 57 -0.82 10.31 -1.88
CA LEU A 57 -1.28 9.30 -0.95
C LEU A 57 -1.14 9.76 0.50
N LYS A 58 -0.04 10.42 0.87
CA LYS A 58 0.11 11.01 2.21
C LYS A 58 -0.99 12.03 2.53
N GLY A 59 -1.28 12.93 1.59
CA GLY A 59 -2.36 13.90 1.77
C GLY A 59 -3.74 13.24 1.86
N TRP A 60 -3.96 12.18 1.08
CA TRP A 60 -5.19 11.41 1.13
C TRP A 60 -5.35 10.64 2.45
N ILE A 61 -4.29 10.01 2.97
CA ILE A 61 -4.27 9.32 4.28
C ILE A 61 -4.68 10.28 5.40
N ASP A 62 -4.13 11.50 5.39
CA ASP A 62 -4.46 12.55 6.36
C ASP A 62 -5.94 12.97 6.25
N MET A 63 -6.42 13.23 5.02
CA MET A 63 -7.82 13.59 4.75
C MET A 63 -8.79 12.50 5.23
N GLN A 64 -8.44 11.23 5.09
CA GLN A 64 -9.25 10.09 5.56
C GLN A 64 -9.09 9.79 7.05
N ARG A 65 -8.26 10.57 7.77
CA ARG A 65 -7.94 10.37 9.20
C ARG A 65 -7.35 8.98 9.49
N LEU A 66 -6.53 8.48 8.57
CA LEU A 66 -5.87 7.18 8.66
C LEU A 66 -4.42 7.28 9.16
N THR A 67 -3.93 8.47 9.50
CA THR A 67 -2.53 8.71 9.90
C THR A 67 -2.06 7.78 11.01
N ASP A 68 -2.85 7.57 12.06
CA ASP A 68 -2.49 6.68 13.19
C ASP A 68 -2.57 5.19 12.83
N GLN A 69 -3.18 4.87 11.69
CA GLN A 69 -3.34 3.51 11.19
C GLN A 69 -2.27 3.14 10.16
N VAL A 70 -1.40 4.07 9.76
CA VAL A 70 -0.31 3.85 8.80
C VAL A 70 1.01 4.12 9.51
N ALA A 71 1.69 3.05 9.90
CA ALA A 71 2.97 3.12 10.60
C ALA A 71 4.15 3.45 9.66
N LEU A 72 4.08 2.98 8.40
CA LEU A 72 5.17 3.16 7.44
C LEU A 72 4.64 3.31 6.02
N LEU A 73 5.24 4.24 5.28
CA LEU A 73 5.12 4.37 3.82
C LEU A 73 6.53 4.51 3.24
N SER A 74 6.97 3.47 2.54
CA SER A 74 8.32 3.36 1.99
C SER A 74 8.67 4.52 1.02
N PRO A 75 9.97 4.79 0.79
CA PRO A 75 10.40 5.71 -0.25
C PRO A 75 9.98 5.26 -1.66
N ALA A 76 9.80 6.22 -2.56
CA ALA A 76 9.49 5.90 -3.95
C ALA A 76 10.64 5.18 -4.67
N THR A 77 10.28 4.20 -5.50
CA THR A 77 11.19 3.47 -6.41
C THR A 77 10.72 3.61 -7.86
N GLY A 78 11.57 3.19 -8.81
CA GLY A 78 11.21 3.14 -10.23
C GLY A 78 10.33 1.93 -10.61
N PHE A 79 9.78 1.20 -9.64
CA PHE A 79 8.98 -0.02 -9.87
C PHE A 79 7.48 0.19 -9.67
N ASN A 80 7.00 1.42 -9.50
CA ASN A 80 5.58 1.72 -9.28
C ASN A 80 4.96 0.87 -8.14
N LEU A 81 5.78 0.56 -7.13
CA LEU A 81 5.38 -0.14 -5.91
C LEU A 81 5.74 0.70 -4.68
N LEU A 82 4.85 0.66 -3.68
CA LEU A 82 5.07 1.20 -2.34
C LEU A 82 4.77 0.13 -1.30
N PHE A 83 5.75 -0.16 -0.44
CA PHE A 83 5.56 -0.97 0.76
C PHE A 83 4.94 -0.11 1.86
N VAL A 84 3.91 -0.64 2.51
CA VAL A 84 3.15 0.02 3.56
C VAL A 84 2.94 -0.93 4.72
N LYS A 85 3.16 -0.43 5.94
CA LYS A 85 2.75 -1.09 7.17
C LYS A 85 1.60 -0.33 7.78
N CYS A 86 0.45 -0.97 7.91
CA CYS A 86 -0.78 -0.32 8.36
C CYS A 86 -1.75 -1.31 9.02
N THR A 87 -2.85 -0.83 9.60
CA THR A 87 -3.93 -1.72 10.06
C THR A 87 -4.65 -2.35 8.86
N PRO A 88 -5.38 -3.48 9.04
CA PRO A 88 -6.23 -4.06 8.01
C PRO A 88 -7.28 -3.07 7.48
N ASN A 89 -7.85 -2.24 8.36
CA ASN A 89 -8.80 -1.21 7.96
C ASN A 89 -8.17 -0.16 7.03
N ALA A 90 -6.97 0.32 7.36
CA ALA A 90 -6.24 1.22 6.47
C ALA A 90 -5.87 0.55 5.14
N ALA A 91 -5.49 -0.73 5.13
CA ALA A 91 -5.22 -1.47 3.89
C ALA A 91 -6.45 -1.54 2.98
N GLN A 92 -7.63 -1.81 3.53
CA GLN A 92 -8.89 -1.79 2.77
C GLN A 92 -9.20 -0.39 2.21
N ALA A 93 -9.00 0.66 3.01
CA ALA A 93 -9.20 2.02 2.54
C ALA A 93 -8.22 2.41 1.43
N LEU A 94 -6.95 2.02 1.55
CA LEU A 94 -5.90 2.29 0.55
C LEU A 94 -6.22 1.71 -0.83
N ALA A 95 -6.99 0.63 -0.91
CA ALA A 95 -7.47 0.07 -2.18
C ALA A 95 -8.39 1.02 -2.97
N HIS A 96 -8.88 2.08 -2.33
CA HIS A 96 -9.70 3.11 -2.95
C HIS A 96 -8.98 4.46 -3.06
N ALA A 97 -7.69 4.51 -2.71
CA ALA A 97 -6.93 5.75 -2.80
C ALA A 97 -6.63 6.11 -4.27
N PRO A 98 -6.64 7.41 -4.62
CA PRO A 98 -6.32 7.85 -5.97
C PRO A 98 -4.95 7.37 -6.45
N GLY A 99 -4.91 6.79 -7.64
CA GLY A 99 -3.68 6.30 -8.27
C GLY A 99 -3.13 5.00 -7.65
N VAL A 100 -3.86 4.34 -6.74
CA VAL A 100 -3.59 2.96 -6.33
C VAL A 100 -4.33 2.02 -7.27
N VAL A 101 -3.61 1.05 -7.83
CA VAL A 101 -4.14 0.04 -8.74
C VAL A 101 -4.54 -1.22 -7.97
N GLU A 102 -3.65 -1.68 -7.08
CA GLU A 102 -3.85 -2.92 -6.33
C GLU A 102 -3.21 -2.84 -4.94
N VAL A 103 -3.81 -3.55 -3.98
CA VAL A 103 -3.27 -3.76 -2.63
C VAL A 103 -3.07 -5.25 -2.40
N MET A 104 -1.81 -5.67 -2.30
CA MET A 104 -1.44 -7.07 -2.05
C MET A 104 -1.01 -7.23 -0.60
N TYR A 105 -1.67 -8.11 0.15
CA TYR A 105 -1.23 -8.50 1.48
C TYR A 105 -0.01 -9.41 1.41
N THR A 106 0.94 -9.19 2.30
CA THR A 106 2.15 -10.02 2.40
C THR A 106 2.23 -10.61 3.80
N ASP A 107 2.33 -11.93 3.89
CA ASP A 107 2.63 -12.62 5.16
C ASP A 107 4.01 -12.18 5.65
N ASP A 108 4.11 -11.81 6.92
CA ASP A 108 5.15 -10.94 7.43
C ASP A 108 6.52 -11.62 7.72
N ALA A 109 7.56 -10.77 7.81
CA ALA A 109 8.78 -10.90 8.63
C ALA A 109 10.01 -11.74 8.17
N ALA A 110 11.01 -11.05 7.59
CA ALA A 110 12.42 -11.36 7.84
C ALA A 110 13.30 -10.09 7.73
N GLU A 111 13.77 -9.60 8.89
CA GLU A 111 15.15 -9.14 9.10
C GLU A 111 15.89 -8.38 7.97
N LEU A 112 15.41 -7.22 7.53
CA LEU A 112 16.24 -6.30 6.70
C LEU A 112 16.64 -5.01 7.42
N GLN A 113 16.62 -5.00 8.77
CA GLN A 113 17.14 -3.89 9.58
C GLN A 113 18.13 -4.29 10.69
N GLN A 114 18.68 -5.52 10.66
CA GLN A 114 19.85 -5.87 11.48
C GLN A 114 21.03 -6.28 10.61
N ARG A 115 21.49 -5.37 9.74
CA ARG A 115 22.81 -5.45 9.12
C ARG A 115 23.14 -4.17 8.35
N HIS A 116 23.62 -3.16 9.07
CA HIS A 116 24.91 -2.49 8.87
C HIS A 116 25.02 -1.24 9.75
#